data_AF-A0A250WUJ2-F1
#
_entry.id   AF-A0A250WUJ2-F1
#
_cell.length_a   1.000
_cell.length_b   1.000
_cell.length_c   1.000
_cell.angle_alpha   90.00
_cell.angle_beta   90.00
_cell.angle_gamma   90.00
#
_symmetry.space_group_name_H-M   'P 1'
#
loop_
_entity.id
_entity.type
_entity.pdbx_description
1 polymer ?
#
loop_
_entity_poly.entity_id
_entity_poly.type
_entity_poly.pdbx_seq_one_letter_code
_entity_poly.pdbx_strand_id
1 'polypeptide(L)'
;MMFSADLFTYYGYKFEAVCAGDEELVDSSSEFALVLKLRLGKHTLLMAAEVDCLNPEAAESDVSYERPLSAEQFLELKTIKLQPNKHLRAKSLAQKMPRWWVQSFLAGISTMVVSGRDDKGILQEASARLISASRLNL
;
A
#
# COMPACT_ATOMS: atom_id res chain seq x y z
N MET A 1 27.83 -8.89 2.76
CA MET A 1 27.01 -9.35 1.64
C MET A 1 26.15 -8.18 1.20
N MET A 2 26.34 -7.65 0.00
CA MET A 2 25.55 -6.53 -0.53
C MET A 2 24.23 -7.13 -1.04
N PHE A 3 23.12 -6.89 -0.36
CA PHE A 3 21.81 -7.28 -0.88
C PHE A 3 21.49 -6.39 -2.08
N SER A 4 21.07 -6.96 -3.22
CA SER A 4 20.69 -6.18 -4.39
C SER A 4 19.37 -5.45 -4.12
N ALA A 5 19.20 -4.28 -4.73
CA ALA A 5 17.94 -3.54 -4.68
C ALA A 5 16.77 -4.42 -5.15
N ASP A 6 17.02 -5.27 -6.15
CA ASP A 6 16.06 -6.21 -6.74
C ASP A 6 15.48 -7.19 -5.72
N LEU A 7 16.30 -7.67 -4.76
CA LEU A 7 15.82 -8.57 -3.72
C LEU A 7 14.83 -7.87 -2.77
N PHE A 8 15.06 -6.59 -2.47
CA PHE A 8 14.14 -5.83 -1.63
C PHE A 8 12.86 -5.44 -2.36
N THR A 9 12.95 -5.21 -3.67
CA THR A 9 11.80 -5.05 -4.56
C THR A 9 10.97 -6.34 -4.61
N TYR A 10 11.63 -7.50 -4.80
CA TYR A 10 10.97 -8.80 -4.77
C TYR A 10 10.22 -9.05 -3.46
N TYR A 11 10.79 -8.70 -2.30
CA TYR A 11 10.08 -8.83 -1.03
C TYR A 11 8.84 -7.93 -0.90
N GLY A 12 8.77 -6.83 -1.65
CA GLY A 12 7.56 -6.01 -1.77
C GLY A 12 6.47 -6.78 -2.51
N TYR A 13 6.73 -7.11 -3.77
CA TYR A 13 5.80 -7.87 -4.61
C TYR A 13 5.41 -9.23 -4.02
N LYS A 14 6.34 -9.90 -3.32
CA LYS A 14 6.02 -11.18 -2.67
C LYS A 14 5.02 -11.01 -1.53
N PHE A 15 5.09 -9.89 -0.79
CA PHE A 15 4.14 -9.60 0.27
C PHE A 15 2.75 -9.31 -0.30
N GLU A 16 2.67 -8.55 -1.39
CA GLU A 16 1.42 -8.31 -2.13
C GLU A 16 0.80 -9.63 -2.59
N ALA A 17 1.57 -10.49 -3.26
CA ALA A 17 1.12 -11.79 -3.72
C ALA A 17 0.56 -12.65 -2.58
N VAL A 18 1.29 -12.76 -1.45
CA VAL A 18 0.83 -13.51 -0.27
C VAL A 18 -0.47 -12.91 0.32
N CYS A 19 -0.60 -11.58 0.38
CA CYS A 19 -1.81 -10.93 0.86
C CYS A 19 -3.01 -11.12 -0.09
N ALA A 20 -2.76 -11.24 -1.39
CA ALA A 20 -3.78 -11.52 -2.41
C ALA A 20 -4.11 -13.02 -2.55
N GLY A 21 -3.41 -13.89 -1.82
CA GLY A 21 -3.62 -15.35 -1.85
C GLY A 21 -2.81 -16.10 -2.91
N ASP A 22 -1.82 -15.48 -3.53
CA ASP A 22 -0.87 -16.11 -4.46
C ASP A 22 0.50 -16.33 -3.79
N GLU A 23 0.68 -17.51 -3.20
CA GLU A 23 1.91 -17.85 -2.48
C GLU A 23 3.02 -18.41 -3.36
N GLU A 24 2.78 -18.71 -4.65
CA GLU A 24 3.78 -19.36 -5.50
C GLU A 24 4.34 -18.42 -6.56
N LEU A 25 3.50 -17.63 -7.21
CA LEU A 25 3.90 -16.78 -8.31
C LEU A 25 4.11 -15.33 -7.84
N VAL A 26 5.13 -14.68 -8.37
CA VAL A 26 5.31 -13.22 -8.23
C VAL A 26 5.40 -12.65 -9.62
N ASP A 27 4.35 -11.99 -10.05
CA ASP A 27 4.28 -11.32 -11.35
C ASP A 27 4.15 -9.81 -11.15
N SER A 28 5.27 -9.11 -11.29
CA SER A 28 5.32 -7.65 -11.21
C SER A 28 4.82 -6.96 -12.49
N SER A 29 4.34 -7.70 -13.50
CA SER A 29 3.72 -7.13 -14.71
C SER A 29 2.20 -7.06 -14.62
N SER A 30 1.59 -7.77 -13.67
CA SER A 30 0.17 -7.74 -13.39
C SER A 30 -0.14 -6.62 -12.41
N GLU A 31 -0.72 -5.53 -12.91
CA GLU A 31 -1.07 -4.36 -12.10
C GLU A 31 -2.54 -3.98 -12.30
N PHE A 32 -3.16 -3.42 -11.27
CA PHE A 32 -4.49 -2.83 -11.33
C PHE A 32 -4.42 -1.36 -10.90
N ALA A 33 -5.05 -0.47 -11.67
CA ALA A 33 -4.97 0.97 -11.42
C ALA A 33 -6.33 1.65 -11.43
N LEU A 34 -6.52 2.57 -10.50
CA LEU A 34 -7.65 3.50 -10.47
C LEU A 34 -7.35 4.72 -11.34
N VAL A 35 -8.32 5.14 -12.14
CA VAL A 35 -8.28 6.43 -12.83
C VAL A 35 -9.03 7.45 -11.99
N LEU A 36 -8.29 8.43 -11.47
CA LEU A 36 -8.76 9.36 -10.46
C LEU A 36 -8.70 10.79 -10.96
N LYS A 37 -9.73 11.56 -10.60
CA LYS A 37 -9.76 13.01 -10.74
C LYS A 37 -9.71 13.63 -9.36
N LEU A 38 -8.66 14.39 -9.06
CA LEU A 38 -8.54 15.14 -7.81
C LEU A 38 -8.30 16.63 -8.06
N ARG A 39 -8.47 17.42 -7.01
CA ARG A 39 -8.23 18.86 -7.01
C ARG A 39 -7.20 19.20 -5.94
N LEU A 40 -6.21 20.00 -6.31
CA LEU A 40 -5.19 20.53 -5.42
C LEU A 40 -5.20 22.06 -5.55
N GLY A 41 -5.90 22.74 -4.63
CA GLY A 41 -6.14 24.17 -4.72
C GLY A 41 -6.92 24.53 -5.98
N LYS A 42 -6.28 25.27 -6.90
CA LYS A 42 -6.88 25.64 -8.20
C LYS A 42 -6.59 24.65 -9.33
N HIS A 43 -5.76 23.65 -9.07
CA HIS A 43 -5.32 22.69 -10.09
C HIS A 43 -6.22 21.45 -10.07
N THR A 44 -6.66 21.01 -11.24
CA THR A 44 -7.33 19.71 -11.41
C THR A 44 -6.33 18.74 -11.99
N LEU A 45 -6.18 17.58 -11.36
CA LEU A 45 -5.32 16.51 -11.81
C LEU A 45 -6.20 15.34 -12.25
N LEU A 46 -5.86 14.73 -13.39
CA LEU A 46 -6.35 13.43 -13.82
C LEU A 46 -5.13 12.50 -13.83
N MET A 47 -5.18 11.42 -13.06
CA MET A 47 -4.07 10.49 -12.92
C MET A 47 -4.53 9.05 -12.81
N ALA A 48 -3.66 8.11 -13.18
CA ALA A 48 -3.80 6.71 -12.82
C ALA A 48 -2.96 6.45 -11.56
N ALA A 49 -3.50 5.67 -10.63
CA ALA A 49 -2.80 5.20 -9.44
C ALA A 49 -2.93 3.68 -9.37
N GLU A 50 -1.80 2.98 -9.42
CA GLU A 50 -1.73 1.54 -9.12
C GLU A 50 -2.17 1.30 -7.66
N VAL A 51 -2.87 0.20 -7.42
CA VAL A 51 -3.42 -0.17 -6.10
C VAL A 51 -3.20 -1.67 -5.85
N ASP A 52 -2.76 -1.99 -4.64
CA ASP A 52 -2.27 -3.34 -4.32
C ASP A 52 -3.40 -4.38 -4.22
N CYS A 53 -4.44 -4.13 -3.41
CA CYS A 53 -5.55 -5.07 -3.25
C CYS A 53 -6.85 -4.45 -2.74
N LEU A 54 -7.96 -5.17 -2.92
CA LEU A 54 -9.26 -4.82 -2.35
C LEU A 54 -9.34 -5.26 -0.89
N ASN A 55 -9.88 -4.42 -0.01
CA ASN A 55 -10.21 -4.81 1.35
C ASN A 55 -11.34 -5.85 1.31
N PRO A 56 -11.15 -7.08 1.82
CA PRO A 56 -12.19 -8.11 1.81
C PRO A 56 -13.48 -7.68 2.51
N GLU A 57 -13.39 -6.88 3.58
CA GLU A 57 -14.57 -6.34 4.27
C GLU A 57 -15.37 -5.35 3.41
N ALA A 58 -14.69 -4.68 2.47
CA ALA A 58 -15.31 -3.76 1.53
C ALA A 58 -15.82 -4.46 0.26
N ALA A 59 -15.39 -5.71 0.01
CA ALA A 59 -15.79 -6.50 -1.15
C ALA A 59 -17.23 -7.05 -1.05
N GLU A 60 -17.85 -7.02 0.13
CA GLU A 60 -19.23 -7.44 0.36
C GLU A 60 -20.28 -6.44 -0.16
N SER A 61 -19.88 -5.26 -0.64
CA SER A 61 -20.80 -4.30 -1.28
C SER A 61 -21.18 -4.75 -2.70
N ASP A 62 -22.43 -4.51 -3.12
CA ASP A 62 -22.90 -4.73 -4.51
C ASP A 62 -22.09 -3.89 -5.52
N VAL A 63 -20.93 -4.40 -5.95
CA VAL A 63 -20.11 -3.77 -6.99
C VAL A 63 -20.86 -3.91 -8.31
N SER A 64 -21.17 -2.76 -8.91
CA SER A 64 -21.85 -2.70 -10.20
C SER A 64 -21.30 -1.52 -11.00
N TYR A 65 -21.63 -1.45 -12.29
CA TYR A 65 -21.29 -0.29 -13.10
C TYR A 65 -21.89 1.01 -12.53
N GLU A 66 -23.05 0.92 -11.89
CA GLU A 66 -23.75 2.07 -11.28
C GLU A 66 -23.17 2.46 -9.91
N ARG A 67 -22.49 1.52 -9.23
CA ARG A 67 -21.80 1.71 -7.96
C ARG A 67 -20.39 1.13 -8.06
N PRO A 68 -19.48 1.84 -8.74
CA PRO A 68 -18.10 1.39 -8.86
C PRO A 68 -17.41 1.40 -7.49
N LEU A 69 -16.35 0.61 -7.37
CA LEU A 69 -15.51 0.60 -6.19
C LEU A 69 -14.94 2.00 -5.92
N SER A 70 -15.03 2.43 -4.66
CA SER A 70 -14.38 3.63 -4.16
C SER A 70 -12.93 3.33 -3.79
N ALA A 71 -12.05 4.32 -3.91
CA ALA A 71 -10.63 4.19 -3.56
C ALA A 71 -10.42 3.76 -2.08
N GLU A 72 -11.32 4.15 -1.18
CA GLU A 72 -11.29 3.78 0.23
C GLU A 72 -11.54 2.29 0.48
N GLN A 73 -12.04 1.55 -0.51
CA GLN A 73 -12.22 0.11 -0.45
C GLN A 73 -10.93 -0.65 -0.75
N PHE A 74 -9.89 0.01 -1.25
CA PHE A 74 -8.58 -0.58 -1.50
C PHE A 74 -7.65 -0.42 -0.30
N LEU A 75 -6.63 -1.27 -0.24
CA LEU A 75 -5.56 -1.25 0.74
C LEU A 75 -4.23 -0.98 0.04
N GLU A 76 -3.36 -0.24 0.71
CA GLU A 76 -1.94 -0.14 0.34
C GLU A 76 -1.12 -1.11 1.19
N LEU A 77 -0.26 -1.91 0.56
CA LEU A 77 0.61 -2.88 1.20
C LEU A 77 2.05 -2.39 1.19
N LYS A 78 2.71 -2.44 2.36
CA LYS A 78 4.13 -2.09 2.49
C LYS A 78 4.87 -3.08 3.37
N THR A 79 6.10 -3.42 2.97
CA THR A 79 7.03 -4.15 3.84
C THR A 79 8.15 -3.26 4.37
N ILE A 80 8.65 -3.59 5.55
CA ILE A 80 9.79 -2.93 6.16
C ILE A 80 10.70 -3.93 6.86
N LYS A 81 12.01 -3.73 6.80
CA LYS A 81 12.94 -4.51 7.63
C LYS A 81 12.63 -4.26 9.10
N LEU A 82 12.32 -5.33 9.83
CA LEU A 82 12.03 -5.27 11.25
C LEU A 82 13.32 -4.97 12.01
N GLN A 83 13.33 -3.81 12.68
CA GLN A 83 14.48 -3.39 13.48
C GLN A 83 14.47 -4.10 14.85
N PRO A 84 15.63 -4.36 15.45
CA PRO A 84 15.73 -5.17 16.67
C PRO A 84 15.06 -4.54 17.89
N ASN A 85 14.94 -3.20 17.94
CA ASN A 85 14.32 -2.51 19.07
C ASN A 85 13.23 -1.51 18.63
N LYS A 86 12.32 -1.19 19.56
CA LYS A 86 11.16 -0.33 19.31
C LYS A 86 11.54 1.07 18.81
N HIS A 87 12.62 1.65 19.31
CA HIS A 87 13.07 2.98 18.90
C HIS A 87 13.51 3.01 17.43
N LEU A 88 14.32 2.03 17.01
CA LEU A 88 14.75 1.91 15.63
C LEU A 88 13.58 1.56 14.70
N ARG A 89 12.61 0.74 15.15
CA ARG A 89 11.38 0.48 14.40
C ARG A 89 10.61 1.78 14.14
N ALA A 90 10.38 2.57 15.18
CA ALA A 90 9.68 3.86 15.08
C ALA A 90 10.42 4.84 14.15
N LYS A 91 11.75 4.94 14.28
CA LYS A 91 12.57 5.79 13.41
C LYS A 91 12.51 5.36 11.94
N SER A 92 12.63 4.06 11.68
CA SER A 92 12.58 3.51 10.32
C SER A 92 11.22 3.75 9.67
N LEU A 93 10.14 3.57 10.42
CA LEU A 93 8.79 3.87 9.98
C LEU A 93 8.63 5.38 9.69
N ALA A 94 9.01 6.24 10.63
CA ALA A 94 8.91 7.70 10.46
C ALA A 94 9.65 8.25 9.23
N GLN A 95 10.76 7.61 8.84
CA GLN A 95 11.51 7.98 7.62
C GLN A 95 10.82 7.57 6.32
N LYS A 96 9.91 6.58 6.35
CA LYS A 96 9.20 6.05 5.17
C LYS A 96 7.79 6.63 5.05
N MET A 97 7.12 6.81 6.19
CA MET A 97 5.73 7.24 6.27
C MET A 97 5.38 8.47 5.42
N PRO A 98 6.18 9.54 5.32
CA PRO A 98 5.79 10.69 4.49
C PRO A 98 5.61 10.35 3.01
N ARG A 99 6.47 9.49 2.45
CA ARG A 99 6.37 9.07 1.05
C ARG A 99 5.17 8.17 0.82
N TRP A 100 4.99 7.21 1.71
CA TRP A 100 3.86 6.29 1.70
C TRP A 100 2.53 7.02 1.88
N TRP A 101 2.48 8.01 2.77
CA TRP A 101 1.30 8.83 2.99
C TRP A 101 0.94 9.62 1.74
N VAL A 102 1.90 10.31 1.09
CA VAL A 102 1.59 11.07 -0.14
C VAL A 102 1.08 10.15 -1.25
N GLN A 103 1.69 8.98 -1.44
CA GLN A 103 1.27 7.99 -2.45
C GLN A 103 -0.20 7.60 -2.26
N SER A 104 -0.54 7.06 -1.09
CA SER A 104 -1.89 6.58 -0.82
C SER A 104 -2.90 7.74 -0.69
N PHE A 105 -2.50 8.90 -0.16
CA PHE A 105 -3.35 10.09 -0.09
C PHE A 105 -3.79 10.57 -1.48
N LEU A 106 -2.87 10.65 -2.43
CA LEU A 106 -3.20 11.04 -3.81
C LEU A 106 -4.06 9.99 -4.51
N ALA A 107 -3.87 8.71 -4.19
CA ALA A 107 -4.69 7.60 -4.67
C ALA A 107 -6.08 7.52 -4.00
N GLY A 108 -6.33 8.28 -2.93
CA GLY A 108 -7.57 8.20 -2.15
C GLY A 108 -7.69 6.95 -1.26
N ILE A 109 -6.59 6.22 -1.07
CA ILE A 109 -6.53 5.03 -0.22
C ILE A 109 -6.33 5.47 1.24
N SER A 110 -7.24 5.03 2.11
CA SER A 110 -7.29 5.46 3.52
C SER A 110 -6.59 4.50 4.49
N THR A 111 -6.24 3.30 4.02
CA THR A 111 -5.72 2.23 4.87
C THR A 111 -4.45 1.64 4.27
N MET A 112 -3.42 1.54 5.10
CA MET A 112 -2.13 0.94 4.74
C MET A 112 -1.81 -0.20 5.70
N VAL A 113 -1.52 -1.37 5.15
CA VAL A 113 -1.03 -2.52 5.91
C VAL A 113 0.48 -2.57 5.80
N VAL A 114 1.16 -2.48 6.94
CA VAL A 114 2.61 -2.53 7.00
C VAL A 114 3.04 -3.80 7.72
N SER A 115 3.82 -4.64 7.05
CA SER A 115 4.41 -5.85 7.64
C SER A 115 5.92 -5.73 7.81
N GLY A 116 6.39 -6.11 9.00
CA GLY A 116 7.81 -6.24 9.32
C GLY A 116 8.35 -7.57 8.82
N ARG A 117 9.47 -7.54 8.10
CA ARG A 117 10.20 -8.73 7.64
C ARG A 117 11.61 -8.82 8.21
N ASP A 118 12.15 -10.02 8.32
CA ASP A 118 13.57 -10.23 8.64
C ASP A 118 14.48 -10.06 7.41
N ASP A 119 15.78 -10.36 7.58
CA ASP A 119 16.78 -10.28 6.52
C ASP A 119 16.64 -11.39 5.45
N LYS A 120 15.92 -12.47 5.76
CA LYS A 120 15.60 -13.57 4.85
C LYS A 120 14.28 -13.35 4.10
N GLY A 121 13.60 -12.22 4.35
CA GLY A 121 12.31 -11.91 3.72
C GLY A 121 11.10 -12.51 4.44
N ILE A 122 11.28 -13.15 5.59
CA ILE A 122 10.19 -13.79 6.34
C ILE A 122 9.43 -12.72 7.13
N LEU A 123 8.11 -12.69 6.96
CA LEU A 123 7.20 -11.80 7.69
C LEU A 123 7.15 -12.19 9.17
N GLN A 124 7.13 -11.19 10.05
CA GLN A 124 7.22 -11.37 11.50
C GLN A 124 6.06 -10.71 12.25
N GLU A 125 5.63 -9.51 11.82
CA GLU A 125 4.63 -8.70 12.51
C GLU A 125 3.88 -7.84 11.48
N ALA A 126 2.55 -8.00 11.39
CA ALA A 126 1.70 -7.15 10.54
C ALA A 126 0.94 -6.13 11.40
N SER A 127 0.87 -4.89 10.93
CA SER A 127 0.05 -3.84 11.52
C SER A 127 -0.73 -3.08 10.44
N ALA A 128 -2.05 -3.01 10.59
CA ALA A 128 -2.88 -2.13 9.78
C ALA A 128 -2.84 -0.70 10.37
N ARG A 129 -2.72 0.30 9.51
CA ARG A 129 -2.70 1.72 9.88
C ARG A 129 -3.69 2.48 9.04
N LEU A 130 -4.62 3.15 9.72
CA LEU A 130 -5.42 4.19 9.09
C LEU A 130 -4.49 5.37 8.79
N ILE A 131 -4.41 5.73 7.52
CA ILE A 131 -3.62 6.86 7.01
C ILE A 131 -4.52 7.99 6.51
N SER A 132 -5.73 8.07 7.08
CA SER A 132 -6.70 9.11 6.78
C SER A 132 -6.14 10.49 7.09
N ALA A 133 -5.95 11.28 6.03
CA ALA A 133 -6.18 12.70 6.10
C ALA A 133 -7.58 12.90 5.54
N SER A 134 -8.58 13.11 6.40
CA SER A 134 -9.91 13.58 6.01
C SER A 134 -9.75 14.58 4.87
N ARG A 135 -10.26 14.24 3.67
CA ARG A 135 -10.03 14.93 2.39
C ARG A 135 -9.83 16.42 2.66
N LEU A 136 -8.58 16.86 2.66
CA LEU A 136 -8.29 18.26 2.93
C LEU A 136 -8.95 19.03 1.79
N ASN A 137 -9.93 19.87 2.12
CA ASN A 137 -10.42 20.91 1.22
C ASN A 137 -9.27 21.92 1.05
N LEU A 138 -8.25 21.58 0.25
CA LEU A 138 -7.17 22.46 -0.18
C LEU A 138 -7.54 23.18 -1.48
#